data_AF-A0A7L2X6G6-F1
#
_entry.id   AF-A0A7L2X6G6-F1
#
_cell.length_a   1.000
_cell.length_b   1.000
_cell.length_c   1.000
_cell.angle_alpha   90.00
_cell.angle_beta   90.00
_cell.angle_gamma   90.00
#
_symmetry.space_group_name_H-M   'P 1'
#
loop_
_entity.id
_entity.type
_entity.pdbx_description
1 polymer ?
#
loop_
_entity_poly.entity_id
_entity_poly.type
_entity_poly.pdbx_seq_one_letter_code
_entity_poly.pdbx_strand_id
1 'polypeptide(L)'
;FSLVSRDNQTRQIQDAVSNVEKHFGELCQIFAGYVRKTARLRDKADLLVNEIYAYAATETPNLKVGLKNFADEFSRLQDYRQAEVDRLEAKVVEPLKCYGTIVKLKRDDLKATLTAKNREAKQLSQLEKTRQRNPSDLHVIAENELHRATLDAARTTRNLEETIDNFEKQKIKDIKNIFSEFITIEMLFHGKALEIYTAAYQNIQNIDENEDLEVFRSLLYPPDYQSRLDIVRANSKSPLQRTGSSKSSLRTVQVRKK
;
A
#
# COMPACT_ATOMS: atom_id res chain seq x y z
N PHE A 1 46.87 -21.04 -8.45
CA PHE A 1 45.43 -21.19 -8.15
C PHE A 1 44.82 -22.16 -9.16
N SER A 2 44.38 -23.34 -8.71
CA SER A 2 44.00 -24.46 -9.58
C SER A 2 42.68 -24.20 -10.33
N LEU A 3 42.50 -24.83 -11.50
CA LEU A 3 41.24 -24.85 -12.28
C LEU A 3 40.02 -25.19 -11.40
N VAL A 4 40.19 -26.15 -10.48
CA VAL A 4 39.17 -26.58 -9.50
C VAL A 4 38.66 -25.43 -8.62
N SER A 5 39.53 -24.49 -8.23
CA SER A 5 39.14 -23.33 -7.43
C SER A 5 38.26 -22.35 -8.21
N ARG A 6 38.49 -22.20 -9.53
CA ARG A 6 37.73 -21.29 -10.41
C ARG A 6 36.37 -21.89 -10.81
N ASP A 7 36.29 -23.21 -10.91
CA ASP A 7 35.03 -23.92 -11.16
C ASP A 7 34.10 -23.86 -9.94
N ASN A 8 34.66 -23.99 -8.73
CA ASN A 8 33.90 -23.83 -7.49
C ASN A 8 33.33 -22.41 -7.34
N GLN A 9 34.10 -21.38 -7.67
CA GLN A 9 33.66 -19.98 -7.65
C GLN A 9 32.52 -19.73 -8.65
N THR A 10 32.61 -20.27 -9.86
CA THR A 10 31.56 -20.09 -10.89
C THR A 10 30.25 -20.73 -10.45
N ARG A 11 30.32 -21.90 -9.80
CA ARG A 11 29.16 -22.59 -9.24
C ARG A 11 28.51 -21.80 -8.10
N GLN A 12 29.31 -21.26 -7.17
CA GLN A 12 28.79 -20.42 -6.09
C GLN A 12 28.06 -19.18 -6.60
N ILE A 13 28.58 -18.54 -7.66
CA ILE A 13 27.92 -17.39 -8.28
C ILE A 13 26.59 -17.81 -8.93
N GLN A 14 26.56 -18.96 -9.60
CA GLN A 14 25.33 -19.49 -10.19
C GLN A 14 24.27 -19.79 -9.13
N ASP A 15 24.66 -20.38 -8.01
CA ASP A 15 23.77 -20.67 -6.87
C ASP A 15 23.25 -19.35 -6.26
N ALA A 16 24.10 -18.33 -6.12
CA ALA A 16 23.69 -17.02 -5.63
C ALA A 16 22.64 -16.35 -6.52
N VAL A 17 22.85 -16.33 -7.85
CA VAL A 17 21.87 -15.77 -8.80
C VAL A 17 20.56 -16.56 -8.78
N SER A 18 20.64 -17.89 -8.69
CA SER A 18 19.45 -18.77 -8.63
C SER A 18 18.65 -18.57 -7.34
N ASN A 19 19.33 -18.36 -6.21
CA ASN A 19 18.70 -18.06 -4.93
C ASN A 19 17.98 -16.70 -4.97
N VAL A 20 18.59 -15.68 -5.58
CA VAL A 20 17.95 -14.38 -5.76
C VAL A 20 16.70 -14.52 -6.63
N GLU A 21 16.79 -15.21 -7.76
CA GLU A 21 15.64 -15.46 -8.63
C GLU A 21 14.45 -16.05 -7.88
N LYS A 22 14.72 -17.14 -7.15
CA LYS A 22 13.69 -17.87 -6.42
C LYS A 22 13.05 -16.98 -5.38
N HIS A 23 13.86 -16.43 -4.47
CA HIS A 23 13.32 -15.73 -3.31
C HIS A 23 12.74 -14.37 -3.66
N PHE A 24 13.33 -13.62 -4.60
CA PHE A 24 12.75 -12.35 -5.01
C PHE A 24 11.48 -12.58 -5.85
N GLY A 25 11.43 -13.65 -6.64
CA GLY A 25 10.21 -14.07 -7.31
C GLY A 25 9.09 -14.42 -6.33
N GLU A 26 9.38 -15.23 -5.30
CA GLU A 26 8.45 -15.57 -4.22
C GLU A 26 7.98 -14.33 -3.46
N LEU A 27 8.91 -13.46 -3.05
CA LEU A 27 8.60 -12.19 -2.37
C LEU A 27 7.71 -11.29 -3.25
N CYS A 28 8.02 -11.15 -4.53
CA CYS A 28 7.21 -10.36 -5.47
C CYS A 28 5.77 -10.86 -5.52
N GLN A 29 5.57 -12.19 -5.61
CA GLN A 29 4.23 -12.78 -5.66
C GLN A 29 3.47 -12.59 -4.34
N ILE A 30 4.15 -12.76 -3.20
CA ILE A 30 3.56 -12.57 -1.88
C ILE A 30 3.15 -11.11 -1.67
N PHE A 31 4.04 -10.15 -1.96
CA PHE A 31 3.74 -8.72 -1.83
C PHE A 31 2.63 -8.27 -2.80
N ALA A 32 2.64 -8.72 -4.06
CA ALA A 32 1.54 -8.44 -4.98
C ALA A 32 0.20 -9.04 -4.48
N GLY A 33 0.25 -10.21 -3.84
CA GLY A 33 -0.90 -10.81 -3.15
C GLY A 33 -1.37 -9.97 -1.96
N TYR A 34 -0.44 -9.47 -1.15
CA TYR A 34 -0.68 -8.58 -0.02
C TYR A 34 -1.38 -7.29 -0.47
N VAL A 35 -0.82 -6.57 -1.43
CA VAL A 35 -1.37 -5.32 -1.98
C VAL A 35 -2.79 -5.52 -2.51
N ARG A 36 -3.03 -6.59 -3.27
CA ARG A 36 -4.38 -6.94 -3.77
C ARG A 36 -5.37 -7.21 -2.64
N LYS A 37 -4.95 -7.83 -1.53
CA LYS A 37 -5.81 -8.04 -0.36
C LYS A 37 -6.12 -6.73 0.35
N THR A 38 -5.14 -5.81 0.47
CA THR A 38 -5.35 -4.47 1.02
C THR A 38 -6.34 -3.66 0.18
N ALA A 39 -6.22 -3.70 -1.16
CA ALA A 39 -7.18 -3.06 -2.05
C ALA A 39 -8.59 -3.64 -1.89
N ARG A 40 -8.74 -4.97 -1.79
CA ARG A 40 -10.05 -5.61 -1.55
C ARG A 40 -10.65 -5.25 -0.19
N LEU A 41 -9.82 -5.04 0.84
CA LEU A 41 -10.29 -4.56 2.14
C LEU A 41 -10.87 -3.15 2.01
N ARG A 42 -10.21 -2.27 1.25
CA ARG A 42 -10.75 -0.94 0.91
C ARG A 42 -12.10 -1.06 0.20
N ASP A 43 -12.20 -1.86 -0.86
CA ASP A 43 -13.45 -2.05 -1.59
C ASP A 43 -14.60 -2.51 -0.69
N LYS A 44 -14.30 -3.37 0.30
CA LYS A 44 -15.29 -3.81 1.29
C LYS A 44 -15.67 -2.71 2.28
N ALA A 45 -14.72 -1.88 2.68
CA ALA A 45 -14.99 -0.72 3.52
C ALA A 45 -15.87 0.31 2.79
N ASP A 46 -15.68 0.52 1.49
CA ASP A 46 -16.52 1.42 0.68
C ASP A 46 -17.99 0.95 0.66
N LEU A 47 -18.23 -0.37 0.58
CA LEU A 47 -19.58 -0.93 0.71
C LEU A 47 -20.18 -0.68 2.10
N LEU A 48 -19.37 -0.80 3.17
CA LEU A 48 -19.83 -0.50 4.53
C LEU A 48 -20.20 0.98 4.66
N VAL A 49 -19.37 1.90 4.16
CA VAL A 49 -19.64 3.34 4.16
C VAL A 49 -20.99 3.63 3.50
N ASN A 50 -21.26 3.06 2.33
CA ASN A 50 -22.52 3.25 1.62
C ASN A 50 -23.72 2.72 2.41
N GLU A 51 -23.62 1.55 3.03
CA GLU A 51 -24.70 0.99 3.85
C GLU A 51 -24.96 1.83 5.09
N ILE A 52 -23.91 2.34 5.74
CA ILE A 52 -24.05 3.25 6.89
C ILE A 52 -24.77 4.53 6.48
N TYR A 53 -24.44 5.11 5.32
CA TYR A 53 -25.18 6.26 4.80
C TYR A 53 -26.65 5.97 4.53
N ALA A 54 -26.95 4.79 3.98
CA ALA A 54 -28.32 4.38 3.71
C ALA A 54 -29.12 4.23 5.01
N TYR A 55 -28.56 3.55 6.02
CA TYR A 55 -29.19 3.40 7.33
C TYR A 55 -29.31 4.74 8.05
N ALA A 56 -28.27 5.57 8.07
CA ALA A 56 -28.33 6.91 8.67
C ALA A 56 -29.49 7.76 8.10
N ALA A 57 -29.87 7.56 6.84
CA ALA A 57 -30.98 8.29 6.24
C ALA A 57 -32.36 7.94 6.85
N THR A 58 -32.51 6.76 7.47
CA THR A 58 -33.74 6.28 8.12
C THR A 58 -33.86 6.64 9.59
N GLU A 59 -32.76 7.06 10.21
CA GLU A 59 -32.69 7.29 11.65
C GLU A 59 -33.11 8.70 12.09
N THR A 60 -33.31 8.83 13.39
CA THR A 60 -33.57 10.09 14.10
C THR A 60 -32.44 11.11 13.91
N PRO A 61 -32.70 12.42 14.06
CA PRO A 61 -31.77 13.47 13.66
C PRO A 61 -30.36 13.33 14.24
N ASN A 62 -30.20 13.03 15.53
CA ASN A 62 -28.87 12.96 16.15
C ASN A 62 -28.12 11.69 15.73
N LEU A 63 -28.78 10.53 15.76
CA LEU A 63 -28.23 9.27 15.27
C LEU A 63 -27.84 9.34 13.79
N LYS A 64 -28.69 9.95 12.96
CA LYS A 64 -28.41 10.22 11.55
C LYS A 64 -27.13 11.03 11.36
N VAL A 65 -26.96 12.11 12.12
CA VAL A 65 -25.76 12.96 12.03
C VAL A 65 -24.52 12.20 12.50
N GLY A 66 -24.59 11.49 13.64
CA GLY A 66 -23.47 10.71 14.16
C GLY A 66 -23.01 9.61 13.21
N LEU A 67 -23.95 8.85 12.63
CA LEU A 67 -23.65 7.81 11.65
C LEU A 67 -23.06 8.39 10.36
N LYS A 68 -23.57 9.53 9.88
CA LYS A 68 -22.99 10.22 8.72
C LYS A 68 -21.55 10.65 8.97
N ASN A 69 -21.30 11.32 10.10
CA ASN A 69 -19.96 11.78 10.44
C ASN A 69 -18.97 10.61 10.63
N PHE A 70 -19.44 9.48 11.18
CA PHE A 70 -18.65 8.25 11.23
C PHE A 70 -18.33 7.72 9.83
N ALA A 71 -19.32 7.64 8.94
CA ALA A 71 -19.14 7.18 7.57
C ALA A 71 -18.19 8.10 6.77
N ASP A 72 -18.25 9.41 6.97
CA ASP A 72 -17.35 10.40 6.36
C ASP A 72 -15.87 10.12 6.75
N GLU A 73 -15.60 9.96 8.05
CA GLU A 73 -14.24 9.64 8.53
C GLU A 73 -13.79 8.26 8.03
N PHE A 74 -14.68 7.26 8.04
CA PHE A 74 -14.34 5.93 7.57
C PHE A 74 -14.08 5.87 6.05
N SER A 75 -14.79 6.69 5.27
CA SER A 75 -14.54 6.90 3.84
C SER A 75 -13.18 7.56 3.62
N ARG A 76 -12.87 8.61 4.37
CA ARG A 76 -11.57 9.28 4.31
C ARG A 76 -10.41 8.33 4.61
N LEU A 77 -10.58 7.39 5.54
CA LEU A 77 -9.59 6.35 5.79
C LEU A 77 -9.31 5.49 4.54
N GLN A 78 -10.33 5.24 3.71
CA GLN A 78 -10.18 4.44 2.50
C GLN A 78 -9.37 5.15 1.42
N ASP A 79 -9.43 6.48 1.35
CA ASP A 79 -8.54 7.26 0.47
C ASP A 79 -7.06 7.07 0.86
N TYR A 80 -6.77 7.07 2.16
CA TYR A 80 -5.42 6.78 2.65
C TYR A 80 -5.00 5.33 2.39
N ARG A 81 -5.94 4.38 2.45
CA ARG A 81 -5.68 2.98 2.09
C ARG A 81 -5.43 2.82 0.59
N GLN A 82 -6.10 3.58 -0.27
CA GLN A 82 -5.79 3.62 -1.71
C GLN A 82 -4.36 4.15 -1.93
N ALA A 83 -3.98 5.24 -1.25
CA ALA A 83 -2.63 5.77 -1.33
C ALA A 83 -1.56 4.78 -0.82
N GLU A 84 -1.86 4.01 0.23
CA GLU A 84 -1.04 2.90 0.72
C GLU A 84 -0.86 1.83 -0.37
N VAL A 85 -1.95 1.36 -0.98
CA VAL A 85 -1.94 0.38 -2.08
C VAL A 85 -1.04 0.83 -3.22
N ASP A 86 -1.22 2.07 -3.70
CA ASP A 86 -0.45 2.61 -4.83
C ASP A 86 1.05 2.72 -4.50
N ARG A 87 1.38 3.12 -3.27
CA ARG A 87 2.77 3.22 -2.81
C ARG A 87 3.41 1.85 -2.66
N LEU A 88 2.71 0.87 -2.10
CA LEU A 88 3.21 -0.50 -1.97
C LEU A 88 3.48 -1.11 -3.34
N GLU A 89 2.58 -0.93 -4.31
CA GLU A 89 2.79 -1.41 -5.68
C GLU A 89 4.05 -0.77 -6.30
N ALA A 90 4.17 0.55 -6.21
CA ALA A 90 5.26 1.29 -6.85
C ALA A 90 6.63 1.12 -6.18
N LYS A 91 6.67 1.00 -4.84
CA LYS A 91 7.92 1.04 -4.05
C LYS A 91 8.38 -0.33 -3.55
N VAL A 92 7.51 -1.33 -3.58
CA VAL A 92 7.81 -2.69 -3.09
C VAL A 92 7.67 -3.70 -4.22
N VAL A 93 6.49 -3.77 -4.86
CA VAL A 93 6.21 -4.80 -5.86
C VAL A 93 7.01 -4.57 -7.13
N GLU A 94 6.98 -3.37 -7.70
CA GLU A 94 7.64 -3.11 -8.99
C GLU A 94 9.17 -3.25 -8.93
N PRO A 95 9.88 -2.80 -7.88
CA PRO A 95 11.30 -3.10 -7.72
C PRO A 95 11.60 -4.59 -7.65
N LEU A 96 10.82 -5.38 -6.91
CA LEU A 96 10.99 -6.85 -6.85
C LEU A 96 10.75 -7.51 -8.21
N LYS A 97 9.76 -7.03 -8.97
CA LYS A 97 9.47 -7.52 -10.32
C LYS A 97 10.61 -7.22 -11.30
N CYS A 98 11.22 -6.04 -11.21
CA CYS A 98 12.37 -5.65 -12.03
C CYS A 98 13.57 -6.61 -11.88
N TYR A 99 13.71 -7.28 -10.72
CA TYR A 99 14.75 -8.29 -10.53
C TYR A 99 14.64 -9.48 -11.49
N GLY A 100 13.46 -9.77 -12.05
CA GLY A 100 13.32 -10.80 -13.09
C GLY A 100 14.21 -10.52 -14.31
N THR A 101 14.29 -9.26 -14.75
CA THR A 101 15.17 -8.85 -15.85
C THR A 101 16.65 -8.86 -15.44
N ILE A 102 16.96 -8.36 -14.24
CA ILE A 102 18.34 -8.28 -13.73
C ILE A 102 18.96 -9.68 -13.63
N VAL A 103 18.23 -10.61 -13.02
CA VAL A 103 18.65 -12.01 -12.86
C VAL A 103 18.82 -12.69 -14.22
N LYS A 104 17.90 -12.45 -15.17
CA LYS A 104 18.01 -13.00 -16.52
C LYS A 104 19.30 -12.57 -17.20
N LEU A 105 19.62 -11.26 -17.19
CA LEU A 105 20.87 -10.74 -17.76
C LEU A 105 22.10 -11.38 -17.09
N LYS A 106 22.10 -11.49 -15.76
CA LYS A 106 23.21 -12.14 -15.03
C LYS A 106 23.36 -13.62 -15.37
N ARG A 107 22.26 -14.33 -15.61
CA ARG A 107 22.30 -15.73 -16.06
C ARG A 107 22.89 -15.87 -17.45
N ASP A 108 22.55 -14.96 -18.36
CA ASP A 108 23.10 -14.95 -19.72
C ASP A 108 24.62 -14.69 -19.70
N ASP A 109 25.09 -13.74 -18.87
CA ASP A 109 26.53 -13.49 -18.64
C ASP A 109 27.26 -14.74 -18.11
N LEU A 110 26.66 -15.42 -17.13
CA LEU A 110 27.19 -16.66 -16.55
C LEU A 110 27.27 -17.77 -17.60
N LYS A 111 26.22 -17.94 -18.41
CA LYS A 111 26.17 -18.95 -19.47
C LYS A 111 27.22 -18.70 -20.54
N ALA A 112 27.43 -17.44 -20.93
CA ALA A 112 28.49 -17.05 -21.87
C ALA A 112 29.87 -17.42 -21.31
N THR A 113 30.13 -17.08 -20.04
CA THR A 113 31.40 -17.39 -19.37
C THR A 113 31.65 -18.90 -19.29
N LEU A 114 30.64 -19.69 -18.92
CA LEU A 114 30.74 -21.15 -18.86
C LEU A 114 31.00 -21.76 -20.25
N THR A 115 30.38 -21.21 -21.29
CA THR A 115 30.58 -21.66 -22.67
C THR A 115 32.02 -21.41 -23.14
N ALA A 116 32.57 -20.22 -22.84
CA ALA A 116 33.95 -19.87 -23.18
C ALA A 116 34.96 -20.80 -22.45
N LYS A 117 34.77 -21.03 -21.14
CA LYS A 117 35.61 -21.96 -20.35
C LYS A 117 35.53 -23.39 -20.87
N ASN A 118 34.34 -23.88 -21.21
CA ASN A 118 34.18 -25.22 -21.77
C ASN A 118 34.86 -25.36 -23.14
N ARG A 119 34.87 -24.30 -23.95
CA ARG A 119 35.59 -24.27 -25.24
C ARG A 119 37.09 -24.31 -25.03
N GLU A 120 37.62 -23.54 -24.08
CA GLU A 120 39.03 -23.57 -23.69
C GLU A 120 39.47 -24.98 -23.25
N ALA A 121 38.71 -25.60 -22.34
CA ALA A 121 39.02 -26.95 -21.85
C ALA A 121 39.02 -28.01 -22.96
N LYS A 122 38.08 -27.92 -23.91
CA LYS A 122 38.03 -28.81 -25.09
C LYS A 122 39.25 -28.63 -25.98
N GLN A 123 39.63 -27.38 -26.27
CA GLN A 123 40.79 -27.08 -27.10
C GLN A 123 42.10 -27.51 -26.45
N LEU A 124 42.21 -27.40 -25.13
CA LEU A 124 43.36 -27.90 -24.37
C LEU A 124 43.51 -29.42 -24.51
N SER A 125 42.42 -30.17 -24.31
CA SER A 125 42.42 -31.63 -24.49
C SER A 125 42.72 -32.05 -25.93
N GLN A 126 42.27 -31.28 -26.92
CA GLN A 126 42.56 -31.53 -28.32
C GLN A 126 44.04 -31.29 -28.65
N LEU A 127 44.65 -30.24 -28.11
CA LEU A 127 46.07 -29.97 -28.29
C LEU A 127 46.95 -31.08 -27.68
N GLU A 128 46.60 -31.57 -26.49
CA GLU A 128 47.30 -32.69 -25.83
C GLU A 128 47.28 -33.97 -26.69
N LYS A 129 46.13 -34.30 -27.28
CA LYS A 129 45.99 -35.45 -28.20
C LYS A 129 46.80 -35.27 -29.48
N THR A 130 46.86 -34.05 -30.02
CA THR A 130 47.57 -33.74 -31.26
C THR A 130 49.09 -33.76 -31.06
N ARG A 131 49.58 -33.34 -29.87
CA ARG A 131 50.99 -33.45 -29.47
C ARG A 131 51.50 -34.90 -29.46
N GLN A 132 50.64 -35.87 -29.16
CA GLN A 132 51.01 -37.29 -29.11
C GLN A 132 51.15 -37.98 -30.48
N ARG A 133 50.75 -37.34 -31.60
CA ARG A 133 50.67 -37.98 -32.94
C ARG A 133 51.71 -37.52 -33.98
N ASN A 134 52.61 -36.59 -33.63
CA ASN A 134 53.69 -35.99 -34.44
C ASN A 134 53.31 -35.12 -35.68
N PRO A 135 53.99 -33.96 -35.91
CA PRO A 135 53.30 -32.72 -36.28
C PRO A 135 54.06 -31.75 -37.21
N SER A 136 53.37 -30.79 -37.84
CA SER A 136 53.93 -29.43 -38.03
C SER A 136 52.77 -28.45 -38.13
N ASP A 137 51.99 -28.53 -39.21
CA ASP A 137 50.95 -27.52 -39.48
C ASP A 137 49.71 -27.67 -38.60
N LEU A 138 49.26 -28.92 -38.38
CA LEU A 138 48.11 -29.20 -37.49
C LEU A 138 48.36 -28.80 -36.04
N HIS A 139 49.63 -28.81 -35.60
CA HIS A 139 49.98 -28.43 -34.24
C HIS A 139 49.91 -26.91 -34.06
N VAL A 140 50.47 -26.15 -34.99
CA VAL A 140 50.43 -24.68 -34.99
C VAL A 140 48.98 -24.17 -35.06
N ILE A 141 48.11 -24.82 -35.84
CA ILE A 141 46.68 -24.47 -35.90
C ILE A 141 46.00 -24.68 -34.53
N ALA A 142 46.21 -25.84 -33.91
CA ALA A 142 45.62 -26.16 -32.60
C ALA A 142 46.13 -25.23 -31.48
N GLU A 143 47.40 -24.83 -31.49
CA GLU A 143 47.95 -23.86 -30.55
C GLU A 143 47.31 -22.47 -30.71
N ASN A 144 47.12 -22.02 -31.95
CA ASN A 144 46.44 -20.75 -32.25
C ASN A 144 44.95 -20.77 -31.87
N GLU A 145 44.26 -21.91 -32.01
CA GLU A 145 42.87 -22.06 -31.56
C GLU A 145 42.75 -22.06 -30.04
N LEU A 146 43.64 -22.77 -29.33
CA LEU A 146 43.71 -22.74 -27.87
C LEU A 146 43.99 -21.33 -27.36
N HIS A 147 44.97 -20.64 -27.94
CA HIS A 147 45.31 -19.28 -27.54
C HIS A 147 44.11 -18.33 -27.64
N ARG A 148 43.35 -18.40 -28.74
CA ARG A 148 42.11 -17.62 -28.91
C ARG A 148 41.05 -17.99 -27.88
N ALA A 149 40.85 -19.28 -27.59
CA ALA A 149 39.87 -19.74 -26.59
C ALA A 149 40.25 -19.30 -25.17
N THR A 150 41.54 -19.33 -24.82
CA THR A 150 42.05 -18.85 -23.52
C THR A 150 41.87 -17.34 -23.35
N LEU A 151 42.15 -16.54 -24.39
CA LEU A 151 41.93 -15.09 -24.35
C LEU A 151 40.44 -14.75 -24.14
N ASP A 152 39.55 -15.45 -24.85
CA ASP A 152 38.10 -15.27 -24.72
C ASP A 152 37.61 -15.65 -23.31
N ALA A 153 37.99 -16.83 -22.80
CA ALA A 153 37.64 -17.29 -21.46
C ALA A 153 38.17 -16.36 -20.35
N ALA A 154 39.39 -15.83 -20.51
CA ALA A 154 39.96 -14.85 -19.59
C ALA A 154 39.16 -13.52 -19.60
N ARG A 155 38.77 -13.04 -20.78
CA ARG A 155 37.97 -11.83 -20.95
C ARG A 155 36.60 -11.97 -20.30
N THR A 156 35.84 -13.02 -20.61
CA THR A 156 34.50 -13.23 -20.04
C THR A 156 34.53 -13.43 -18.54
N THR A 157 35.57 -14.10 -18.02
CA THR A 157 35.74 -14.29 -16.57
C THR A 157 35.96 -12.97 -15.84
N ARG A 158 36.82 -12.07 -16.36
CA ARG A 158 37.01 -10.74 -15.75
C ARG A 158 35.72 -9.91 -15.77
N ASN A 159 35.00 -9.90 -16.90
CA ASN A 159 33.71 -9.21 -16.99
C ASN A 159 32.69 -9.76 -15.97
N LEU A 160 32.66 -11.08 -15.76
CA LEU A 160 31.79 -11.70 -14.77
C LEU A 160 32.18 -11.26 -13.34
N GLU A 161 33.47 -11.25 -13.01
CA GLU A 161 33.99 -10.82 -11.70
C GLU A 161 33.64 -9.35 -11.39
N GLU A 162 33.78 -8.45 -12.37
CA GLU A 162 33.42 -7.03 -12.20
C GLU A 162 31.91 -6.83 -12.04
N THR A 163 31.10 -7.59 -12.77
CA THR A 163 29.65 -7.41 -12.73
C THR A 163 28.98 -8.11 -11.56
N ILE A 164 29.59 -9.15 -10.98
CA ILE A 164 29.01 -9.85 -9.84
C ILE A 164 29.13 -9.05 -8.54
N ASP A 165 30.24 -8.34 -8.33
CA ASP A 165 30.40 -7.44 -7.18
C ASP A 165 29.35 -6.32 -7.21
N ASN A 166 29.11 -5.74 -8.39
CA ASN A 166 28.05 -4.75 -8.58
C ASN A 166 26.64 -5.33 -8.35
N PHE A 167 26.39 -6.56 -8.80
CA PHE A 167 25.12 -7.25 -8.54
C PHE A 167 24.87 -7.47 -7.05
N GLU A 168 25.86 -7.98 -6.31
CA GLU A 168 25.75 -8.20 -4.86
C GLU A 168 25.57 -6.89 -4.09
N LYS A 169 26.32 -5.84 -4.45
CA LYS A 169 26.16 -4.50 -3.87
C LYS A 169 24.77 -3.92 -4.15
N GLN A 170 24.27 -4.04 -5.37
CA GLN A 170 22.95 -3.57 -5.77
C GLN A 170 21.85 -4.31 -5.00
N LYS A 171 21.95 -5.64 -4.92
CA LYS A 171 21.03 -6.49 -4.15
C LYS A 171 20.88 -6.02 -2.69
N ILE A 172 22.00 -5.78 -2.00
CA ILE A 172 21.96 -5.34 -0.60
C ILE A 172 21.27 -3.97 -0.47
N LYS A 173 21.60 -3.03 -1.37
CA LYS A 173 20.97 -1.70 -1.36
C LYS A 173 19.48 -1.77 -1.62
N ASP A 174 19.06 -2.57 -2.58
CA ASP A 174 17.65 -2.70 -2.95
C ASP A 174 16.85 -3.40 -1.86
N ILE A 175 17.38 -4.45 -1.23
CA ILE A 175 16.75 -5.08 -0.06
C ILE A 175 16.49 -4.02 1.01
N LYS A 176 17.53 -3.26 1.38
CA LYS A 176 17.37 -2.20 2.38
C LYS A 176 16.28 -1.21 1.98
N ASN A 177 16.31 -0.75 0.73
CA ASN A 177 15.34 0.22 0.24
C ASN A 177 13.91 -0.34 0.24
N ILE A 178 13.68 -1.51 -0.36
CA ILE A 178 12.37 -2.14 -0.51
C ILE A 178 11.72 -2.38 0.86
N PHE A 179 12.46 -2.97 1.80
CA PHE A 179 11.91 -3.27 3.12
C PHE A 179 11.74 -2.01 3.98
N SER A 180 12.63 -1.01 3.87
CA SER A 180 12.44 0.26 4.56
C SER A 180 11.24 1.05 4.02
N GLU A 181 11.03 1.06 2.71
CA GLU A 181 9.85 1.67 2.08
C GLU A 181 8.57 0.97 2.53
N PHE A 182 8.53 -0.37 2.52
CA PHE A 182 7.40 -1.14 3.03
C PHE A 182 7.03 -0.73 4.47
N ILE A 183 8.00 -0.75 5.39
CA ILE A 183 7.79 -0.40 6.79
C ILE A 183 7.30 1.05 6.92
N THR A 184 7.90 1.97 6.17
CA THR A 184 7.55 3.40 6.24
C THR A 184 6.14 3.65 5.72
N ILE A 185 5.73 2.98 4.64
CA ILE A 185 4.38 3.10 4.07
C ILE A 185 3.33 2.60 5.07
N GLU A 186 3.54 1.42 5.66
CA GLU A 186 2.66 0.85 6.69
C GLU A 186 2.58 1.75 7.93
N MET A 187 3.73 2.28 8.40
CA MET A 187 3.76 3.22 9.53
C MET A 187 2.95 4.49 9.25
N LEU A 188 3.08 5.05 8.04
CA LEU A 188 2.32 6.24 7.64
C LEU A 188 0.82 5.96 7.60
N PHE A 189 0.41 4.83 7.01
CA PHE A 189 -0.99 4.44 6.97
C PHE A 189 -1.54 4.22 8.38
N HIS A 190 -0.87 3.43 9.21
CA HIS A 190 -1.32 3.14 10.57
C HIS A 190 -1.36 4.37 11.47
N GLY A 191 -0.38 5.26 11.37
CA GLY A 191 -0.40 6.53 12.10
C GLY A 191 -1.61 7.38 11.74
N LYS A 192 -1.94 7.47 10.44
CA LYS A 192 -3.14 8.18 9.98
C LYS A 192 -4.43 7.46 10.36
N ALA A 193 -4.45 6.13 10.31
CA ALA A 193 -5.58 5.32 10.68
C ALA A 193 -5.96 5.51 12.15
N LEU A 194 -4.96 5.57 13.04
CA LEU A 194 -5.20 5.82 14.46
C LEU A 194 -5.88 7.18 14.68
N GLU A 195 -5.40 8.23 14.03
CA GLU A 195 -6.00 9.57 14.10
C GLU A 195 -7.47 9.55 13.64
N ILE A 196 -7.74 8.97 12.47
CA ILE A 196 -9.08 8.94 11.88
C ILE A 196 -10.04 8.06 12.69
N TYR A 197 -9.62 6.87 13.12
CA TYR A 197 -10.46 6.02 13.96
C TYR A 197 -10.76 6.65 15.30
N THR A 198 -9.84 7.45 15.86
CA THR A 198 -10.12 8.22 17.09
C THR A 198 -11.25 9.24 16.86
N ALA A 199 -11.22 9.98 15.75
CA ALA A 199 -12.29 10.92 15.39
C ALA A 199 -13.61 10.20 15.11
N ALA A 200 -13.58 9.10 14.36
CA ALA A 200 -14.74 8.27 14.07
C ALA A 200 -15.38 7.71 15.35
N TYR A 201 -14.57 7.26 16.31
CA TYR A 201 -15.05 6.81 17.62
C TYR A 201 -15.75 7.94 18.38
N GLN A 202 -15.17 9.14 18.41
CA GLN A 202 -15.78 10.31 19.04
C GLN A 202 -17.13 10.67 18.40
N ASN A 203 -17.25 10.61 17.08
CA ASN A 203 -18.51 10.87 16.37
C ASN A 203 -19.65 9.95 16.82
N ILE A 204 -19.34 8.68 17.12
CA ILE A 204 -20.32 7.73 17.65
C ILE A 204 -20.64 8.00 19.13
N GLN A 205 -19.61 8.25 19.96
CA GLN A 205 -19.82 8.49 21.39
C GLN A 205 -20.56 9.79 21.72
N ASN A 206 -20.52 10.77 20.81
CA ASN A 206 -21.16 12.07 20.99
C ASN A 206 -22.61 12.11 20.47
N ILE A 207 -23.20 10.97 20.07
CA ILE A 207 -24.61 10.90 19.68
C ILE A 207 -25.47 11.18 20.92
N ASP A 208 -26.33 12.20 20.86
CA ASP A 208 -27.29 12.47 21.93
C ASP A 208 -28.51 11.56 21.82
N GLU A 209 -28.55 10.55 22.68
CA GLU A 209 -29.65 9.59 22.75
C GLU A 209 -30.94 10.20 23.32
N ASN A 210 -30.87 11.20 24.19
CA ASN A 210 -32.04 11.68 24.92
C ASN A 210 -33.03 12.40 24.00
N GLU A 211 -32.52 13.29 23.15
CA GLU A 211 -33.33 14.00 22.15
C GLU A 211 -33.97 13.02 21.16
N ASP A 212 -33.21 12.02 20.70
CA ASP A 212 -33.72 11.02 19.77
C ASP A 212 -34.79 10.11 20.42
N LEU A 213 -34.63 9.78 21.70
CA LEU A 213 -35.66 9.06 22.47
C LEU A 213 -36.91 9.90 22.67
N GLU A 214 -36.82 11.23 22.81
CA GLU A 214 -37.99 12.12 22.86
C GLU A 214 -38.75 12.13 21.53
N VAL A 215 -38.03 12.19 20.40
CA VAL A 215 -38.63 12.05 19.07
C VAL A 215 -39.40 10.73 18.98
N PHE A 216 -38.79 9.62 19.40
CA PHE A 216 -39.44 8.31 19.38
C PHE A 216 -40.68 8.24 20.30
N ARG A 217 -40.58 8.77 21.53
CA ARG A 217 -41.71 8.81 22.47
C ARG A 217 -42.89 9.63 21.93
N SER A 218 -42.61 10.73 21.22
CA SER A 218 -43.66 11.56 20.59
C SER A 218 -44.42 10.81 19.49
N LEU A 219 -43.78 9.83 18.83
CA LEU A 219 -44.42 8.95 17.85
C LEU A 219 -45.27 7.86 18.51
N LEU A 220 -44.84 7.33 19.67
CA LEU A 220 -45.58 6.33 20.43
C LEU A 220 -46.83 6.88 21.12
N TYR A 221 -46.77 8.14 21.58
CA TYR A 221 -47.88 8.83 22.23
C TYR A 221 -48.22 10.10 21.47
N PRO A 222 -48.92 9.99 20.30
CA PRO A 222 -49.40 11.16 19.59
C PRO A 222 -50.26 12.00 20.55
N PRO A 223 -50.15 13.34 20.55
CA PRO A 223 -50.97 14.18 21.40
C PRO A 223 -52.44 13.86 21.16
N ASP A 224 -53.15 13.47 22.23
CA ASP A 224 -54.55 13.05 22.17
C ASP A 224 -55.38 14.06 21.36
N TYR A 225 -56.28 13.53 20.52
CA TYR A 225 -57.22 14.29 19.68
C TYR A 225 -57.98 15.37 20.46
N GLN A 226 -58.13 15.19 21.78
CA GLN A 226 -58.72 16.12 22.73
C GLN A 226 -57.96 17.47 22.82
N SER A 227 -56.62 17.46 22.75
CA SER A 227 -55.78 18.66 22.82
C SER A 227 -55.99 19.60 21.62
N ARG A 228 -56.27 19.03 20.43
CA ARG A 228 -56.58 19.80 19.22
C ARG A 228 -57.93 20.51 19.33
N LEU A 229 -58.92 19.89 19.96
CA LEU A 229 -60.22 20.50 20.20
C LEU A 229 -60.14 21.65 21.21
N ASP A 230 -59.30 21.54 22.24
CA ASP A 230 -59.14 22.61 23.24
C ASP A 230 -58.41 23.84 22.67
N ILE A 231 -57.46 23.66 21.76
CA ILE A 231 -56.82 24.77 21.02
C ILE A 231 -57.84 25.48 20.09
N VAL A 232 -58.67 24.71 19.38
CA VAL A 232 -59.75 25.26 18.53
C VAL A 232 -60.85 25.94 19.37
N ARG A 233 -61.15 25.42 20.56
CA ARG A 233 -62.11 25.99 21.51
C ARG A 233 -61.59 27.26 22.19
N ALA A 234 -60.28 27.36 22.43
CA ALA A 234 -59.66 28.57 22.98
C ALA A 234 -59.68 29.72 21.96
N ASN A 235 -59.43 29.43 20.67
CA ASN A 235 -59.42 30.44 19.61
C ASN A 235 -60.83 30.87 19.13
N SER A 236 -61.88 30.10 19.44
CA SER A 236 -63.28 30.47 19.15
C SER A 236 -63.92 31.36 20.22
N LYS A 237 -63.26 31.58 21.36
CA LYS A 237 -63.69 32.57 22.37
C LYS A 237 -63.01 33.92 22.11
N SER A 238 -63.46 34.63 21.07
CA SER A 238 -63.18 36.06 20.93
C SER A 238 -63.92 36.87 22.01
N PRO A 239 -63.27 37.79 22.74
CA PRO A 239 -63.94 38.63 23.72
C PRO A 239 -64.71 39.76 23.01
N LEU A 240 -66.04 39.65 22.98
CA LEU A 240 -66.92 40.75 22.61
C LEU A 240 -66.90 41.82 23.73
N GLN A 241 -66.32 42.97 23.36
CA GLN A 241 -66.60 44.33 23.82
C GLN A 241 -66.46 44.67 25.32
N ARG A 242 -65.41 45.43 25.64
CA ARG A 242 -65.46 46.46 26.68
C ARG A 242 -64.92 47.77 26.12
N THR A 243 -65.83 48.64 25.70
CA THR A 243 -65.55 50.02 25.30
C THR A 243 -65.22 50.87 26.53
N GLY A 244 -64.29 51.81 26.35
CA GLY A 244 -63.56 52.48 27.41
C GLY A 244 -64.31 53.55 28.18
N SER A 245 -63.65 54.05 29.24
CA SER A 245 -63.55 55.49 29.46
C SER A 245 -62.33 55.82 30.33
N SER A 246 -61.59 56.81 29.83
CA SER A 246 -60.31 57.35 30.29
C SER A 246 -60.43 58.28 31.51
N LYS A 247 -59.33 58.41 32.28
CA LYS A 247 -58.75 59.66 32.87
C LYS A 247 -57.63 59.29 33.86
N SER A 248 -56.36 59.49 33.51
CA SER A 248 -55.53 60.71 33.68
C SER A 248 -54.86 60.82 35.06
N SER A 249 -53.52 60.76 35.10
CA SER A 249 -52.64 61.82 35.62
C SER A 249 -51.19 61.30 35.73
N LEU A 250 -50.31 61.88 34.93
CA LEU A 250 -48.86 61.78 35.09
C LEU A 250 -48.41 62.79 36.14
N ARG A 251 -47.61 62.35 37.13
CA ARG A 251 -46.77 63.24 37.94
C ARG A 251 -45.34 62.70 37.99
N THR A 252 -44.46 63.53 37.44
CA THR A 252 -43.00 63.55 37.50
C THR A 252 -42.43 63.49 38.91
N VAL A 253 -41.31 62.77 39.09
CA VAL A 253 -40.23 63.12 40.03
C VAL A 253 -38.87 62.72 39.41
N GLN A 254 -37.99 63.72 39.24
CA GLN A 254 -36.55 63.64 38.95
C GLN A 254 -35.81 63.03 40.18
N VAL A 255 -34.60 62.44 40.09
CA VAL A 255 -33.31 63.17 40.20
C VAL A 255 -32.11 62.20 40.23
N ARG A 256 -31.16 62.45 39.31
CA ARG A 256 -29.66 62.48 39.34
C ARG A 256 -28.75 61.33 39.86
N LYS A 257 -27.75 61.08 38.97
CA LYS A 257 -26.27 61.06 39.09
C LYS A 257 -25.65 60.06 40.08
N LYS A 258 -24.64 59.28 39.69
CA LYS A 258 -23.39 59.61 39.01
C LYS A 258 -22.96 58.48 38.08
#